data_AF-A0A959X6H0-F1
#
_entry.id   AF-A0A959X6H0-F1
#
_cell.length_a   1.000
_cell.length_b   1.000
_cell.length_c   1.000
_cell.angle_alpha   90.00
_cell.angle_beta   90.00
_cell.angle_gamma   90.00
#
_symmetry.space_group_name_H-M   'P 1'
#
loop_
_entity.id
_entity.type
_entity.pdbx_description
1 polymer ?
#
loop_
_entity_poly.entity_id
_entity_poly.type
_entity_poly.pdbx_seq_one_letter_code
_entity_poly.pdbx_strand_id
1 'polypeptide(L)'
;EFVAWAKLSKEGNIETWNMLGFDPLNTDVWSDESVTHNPDNEFVKYFKNNPFEPLLEIKDSIGHLQSFTNPGMPAVNNMLNTQTFNDMFENNVPIADALAQAQADLENELG
;
A
#
# COMPACT_ATOMS: atom_id res chain seq x y z
N GLU A 1 -7.71 -21.55 6.16
CA GLU A 1 -6.37 -22.11 6.44
C GLU A 1 -5.34 -21.70 5.39
N PHE A 2 -5.54 -22.02 4.10
CA PHE A 2 -4.60 -21.63 3.03
C PHE A 2 -4.27 -20.12 3.01
N VAL A 3 -5.27 -19.23 2.98
CA VAL A 3 -5.03 -17.78 2.90
C VAL A 3 -4.24 -17.27 4.09
N ALA A 4 -4.54 -17.74 5.30
CA ALA A 4 -3.80 -17.38 6.50
C ALA A 4 -2.35 -17.86 6.43
N TRP A 5 -2.12 -19.10 5.99
CA TRP A 5 -0.76 -19.60 5.79
C TRP A 5 -0.01 -18.78 4.74
N ALA A 6 -0.59 -18.58 3.55
CA ALA A 6 0.06 -17.85 2.45
C ALA A 6 0.38 -16.40 2.81
N LYS A 7 -0.45 -15.74 3.63
CA LYS A 7 -0.29 -14.33 4.00
C LYS A 7 0.53 -14.10 5.27
N LEU A 8 0.49 -15.01 6.25
CA LEU A 8 1.08 -14.78 7.57
C LEU A 8 2.36 -15.58 7.81
N SER A 9 2.51 -16.78 7.21
CA SER A 9 3.71 -17.61 7.43
C SER A 9 4.93 -17.01 6.74
N LYS A 10 6.13 -17.29 7.28
CA LYS A 10 7.38 -16.88 6.65
C LYS A 10 7.54 -17.57 5.30
N GLU A 11 7.28 -18.87 5.25
CA GLU A 11 7.43 -19.72 4.06
C GLU A 11 6.50 -19.27 2.93
N GLY A 12 5.22 -19.03 3.22
CA GLY A 12 4.28 -18.53 2.23
C GLY A 12 4.65 -17.16 1.67
N ASN A 13 5.22 -16.29 2.50
CA ASN A 13 5.70 -14.97 2.09
C ASN A 13 6.99 -15.04 1.25
N ILE A 14 7.91 -15.98 1.56
CA ILE A 14 9.09 -16.27 0.73
C ILE A 14 8.66 -16.71 -0.67
N GLU A 15 7.70 -17.64 -0.77
CA GLU A 15 7.19 -18.11 -2.05
C GLU A 15 6.41 -17.03 -2.81
N THR A 16 5.69 -16.17 -2.09
CA THR A 16 5.01 -15.00 -2.67
C THR A 16 6.01 -14.07 -3.37
N TRP A 17 7.16 -13.81 -2.74
CA TRP A 17 8.25 -13.07 -3.37
C TRP A 17 8.89 -13.84 -4.53
N ASN A 18 9.29 -15.10 -4.30
CA ASN A 18 10.03 -15.89 -5.28
C ASN A 18 9.24 -16.23 -6.55
N MET A 19 7.91 -16.40 -6.44
CA MET A 19 7.07 -16.78 -7.58
C MET A 19 6.36 -15.59 -8.23
N LEU A 20 5.92 -14.61 -7.43
CA LEU A 20 5.05 -13.52 -7.91
C LEU A 20 5.73 -12.15 -7.87
N GLY A 21 6.85 -12.00 -7.17
CA GLY A 21 7.53 -10.72 -6.99
C GLY A 21 6.75 -9.75 -6.10
N PHE A 22 5.78 -10.26 -5.34
CA PHE A 22 5.03 -9.45 -4.39
C PHE A 22 5.80 -9.29 -3.10
N ASP A 23 5.79 -8.06 -2.58
CA ASP A 23 6.44 -7.72 -1.33
C ASP A 23 5.92 -8.63 -0.19
N PRO A 24 6.81 -9.30 0.56
CA PRO A 24 6.45 -10.06 1.74
C PRO A 24 5.74 -9.17 2.76
N LEU A 25 4.52 -9.51 3.18
CA LEU A 25 3.82 -8.82 4.27
C LEU A 25 4.47 -9.14 5.62
N ASN A 26 4.99 -10.35 5.77
CA ASN A 26 5.76 -10.73 6.94
C ASN A 26 7.17 -10.10 6.86
N THR A 27 7.36 -9.02 7.62
CA THR A 27 8.62 -8.24 7.63
C THR A 27 9.83 -9.01 8.16
N ASP A 28 9.67 -10.20 8.75
CA ASP A 28 10.79 -11.07 9.14
C ASP A 28 11.54 -11.62 7.92
N VAL A 29 10.87 -11.67 6.75
CA VAL A 29 11.50 -12.04 5.48
C VAL A 29 12.46 -10.96 4.99
N TRP A 30 12.23 -9.69 5.36
CA TRP A 30 12.97 -8.56 4.78
C TRP A 30 14.44 -8.51 5.22
N SER A 31 14.77 -9.10 6.36
CA SER A 31 16.15 -9.25 6.85
C SER A 31 16.80 -10.57 6.43
N ASP A 32 16.10 -11.42 5.68
CA ASP A 32 16.62 -12.71 5.23
C ASP A 32 17.40 -12.52 3.91
N GLU A 33 18.71 -12.33 4.01
CA GLU A 33 19.56 -12.11 2.83
C GLU A 33 19.54 -13.28 1.83
N SER A 34 19.29 -14.50 2.30
CA SER A 34 19.17 -15.67 1.41
C SER A 34 17.98 -15.57 0.45
N VAL A 35 17.00 -14.73 0.79
CA VAL A 35 15.80 -14.46 -0.01
C VAL A 35 15.92 -13.10 -0.70
N THR A 36 16.25 -12.05 0.06
CA THR A 36 16.25 -10.66 -0.41
C THR A 36 17.44 -10.31 -1.30
N HIS A 37 18.55 -11.05 -1.19
CA HIS A 37 19.76 -10.88 -1.98
C HIS A 37 20.05 -12.09 -2.86
N ASN A 38 19.06 -12.96 -3.06
CA ASN A 38 19.22 -14.14 -3.92
C ASN A 38 19.54 -13.71 -5.35
N PRO A 39 20.78 -13.93 -5.86
CA PRO A 39 21.18 -13.47 -7.18
C PRO A 39 20.52 -14.27 -8.30
N ASP A 40 19.82 -15.37 -8.01
CA ASP A 40 19.09 -16.17 -8.99
C ASP A 40 17.63 -15.73 -9.16
N ASN A 41 17.07 -15.04 -8.16
CA ASN A 41 15.69 -14.55 -8.18
C ASN A 41 15.51 -13.45 -9.24
N GLU A 42 14.52 -13.61 -10.11
CA GLU A 42 14.29 -12.69 -11.24
C GLU A 42 13.89 -11.29 -10.81
N PHE A 43 13.20 -11.16 -9.67
CA PHE A 43 12.78 -9.88 -9.11
C PHE A 43 13.94 -9.14 -8.44
N VAL A 44 14.86 -9.84 -7.77
CA VAL A 44 16.11 -9.23 -7.28
C VAL A 44 16.93 -8.69 -8.45
N LYS A 45 17.01 -9.42 -9.57
CA LYS A 45 17.70 -8.98 -10.80
C LYS A 45 17.03 -7.80 -11.50
N TYR A 46 15.70 -7.66 -11.36
CA TYR A 46 14.94 -6.60 -12.03
C TYR A 46 15.32 -5.21 -11.51
N PHE A 47 15.52 -5.07 -10.20
CA PHE A 47 15.88 -3.79 -9.60
C PHE A 47 17.37 -3.48 -9.76
N LYS A 48 17.67 -2.22 -10.04
CA LYS A 48 19.06 -1.73 -10.15
C LYS A 48 19.81 -1.79 -8.80
N ASN A 49 19.08 -1.50 -7.72
CA ASN A 49 19.55 -1.60 -6.33
C ASN A 49 18.65 -2.61 -5.61
N ASN A 50 19.08 -3.15 -4.46
CA ASN A 50 18.25 -4.09 -3.72
C ASN A 50 16.97 -3.39 -3.21
N PRO A 51 15.76 -3.90 -3.51
CA PRO A 51 14.51 -3.25 -3.09
C PRO A 51 14.27 -3.34 -1.56
N PHE A 52 14.88 -4.29 -0.85
CA PHE A 52 14.70 -4.47 0.58
C PHE A 52 15.53 -3.52 1.44
N GLU A 53 16.63 -2.99 0.92
CA GLU A 53 17.46 -1.99 1.61
C GLU A 53 16.64 -0.74 2.01
N PRO A 54 15.97 -0.02 1.07
CA PRO A 54 15.15 1.13 1.44
C PRO A 54 13.92 0.74 2.27
N LEU A 55 13.35 -0.46 2.09
CA LEU A 55 12.23 -0.94 2.91
C LEU A 55 12.63 -1.13 4.38
N LEU A 56 13.85 -1.62 4.64
CA LEU A 56 14.39 -1.74 5.99
C LEU A 56 14.64 -0.37 6.63
N GLU A 57 15.10 0.62 5.87
CA GLU A 57 15.31 2.00 6.37
C GLU A 57 14.01 2.63 6.88
N ILE A 58 12.88 2.36 6.22
CA ILE A 58 11.58 2.94 6.58
C ILE A 58 10.67 1.99 7.37
N LYS A 59 11.15 0.79 7.75
CA LYS A 59 10.34 -0.29 8.33
C LYS A 59 9.43 0.19 9.47
N ASP A 60 9.97 0.96 10.41
CA ASP A 60 9.23 1.46 11.57
C ASP A 60 8.21 2.56 11.23
N SER A 61 8.31 3.16 10.04
CA SER A 61 7.33 4.12 9.51
C SER A 61 6.19 3.45 8.75
N ILE A 62 6.34 2.16 8.41
CA ILE A 62 5.30 1.38 7.71
C ILE A 62 4.26 0.94 8.75
N GLY A 63 3.17 1.70 8.82
CA GLY A 63 2.09 1.46 9.77
C GLY A 63 0.71 1.62 9.15
N HIS A 64 -0.31 1.23 9.90
CA HIS A 64 -1.70 1.42 9.51
C HIS A 64 -2.17 2.82 9.91
N LEU A 65 -2.86 3.51 9.01
CA LEU A 65 -3.64 4.68 9.37
C LEU A 65 -4.95 4.20 10.01
N GLN A 66 -5.31 4.75 11.17
CA GLN A 66 -6.58 4.43 11.86
C GLN A 66 -7.79 4.62 10.93
N SER A 67 -7.71 5.62 10.04
CA SER A 67 -8.72 5.89 9.04
C SER A 67 -9.06 4.65 8.22
N PHE A 68 -8.12 3.76 7.90
CA PHE A 68 -8.37 2.57 7.04
C PHE A 68 -9.41 1.60 7.59
N THR A 69 -9.70 1.65 8.89
CA THR A 69 -10.75 0.83 9.51
C THR A 69 -12.09 1.55 9.67
N ASN A 70 -12.17 2.83 9.30
CA ASN A 70 -13.39 3.61 9.39
C ASN A 70 -14.41 3.11 8.32
N PRO A 71 -15.67 2.81 8.70
CA PRO A 71 -16.70 2.37 7.76
C PRO A 71 -16.97 3.35 6.60
N GLY A 72 -16.68 4.64 6.78
CA GLY A 72 -16.81 5.68 5.75
C GLY A 72 -15.65 5.73 4.75
N MET A 73 -14.54 5.02 4.97
CA MET A 73 -13.40 5.03 4.04
C MET A 73 -13.75 4.71 2.58
N PRO A 74 -14.63 3.75 2.27
CA PRO A 74 -15.01 3.49 0.89
C PRO A 74 -15.66 4.71 0.22
N ALA A 75 -16.54 5.44 0.94
CA ALA A 75 -17.18 6.64 0.44
C ALA A 75 -16.16 7.77 0.23
N VAL A 76 -15.30 8.01 1.24
CA VAL A 76 -14.20 9.00 1.15
C VAL A 76 -13.31 8.69 -0.05
N ASN A 77 -12.87 7.44 -0.20
CA ASN A 77 -12.01 7.03 -1.30
C ASN A 77 -12.69 7.20 -2.66
N ASN A 78 -13.99 6.88 -2.75
CA ASN A 78 -14.75 7.07 -3.99
C ASN A 78 -14.86 8.57 -4.36
N MET A 79 -15.24 9.43 -3.41
CA MET A 79 -15.34 10.88 -3.61
C MET A 79 -14.01 11.46 -4.09
N LEU A 80 -12.91 11.11 -3.41
CA LEU A 80 -11.59 11.64 -3.75
C LEU A 80 -11.15 11.22 -5.16
N ASN A 81 -11.26 9.94 -5.49
CA ASN A 81 -10.71 9.40 -6.75
C ASN A 81 -11.59 9.66 -7.97
N THR A 82 -12.91 9.84 -7.80
CA THR A 82 -13.83 10.02 -8.94
C THR A 82 -14.16 11.47 -9.21
N GLN A 83 -14.09 12.35 -8.20
CA GLN A 83 -14.48 13.75 -8.32
C GLN A 83 -13.37 14.70 -7.83
N THR A 84 -13.03 14.66 -6.54
CA THR A 84 -12.20 15.71 -5.90
C THR A 84 -10.83 15.88 -6.56
N PHE A 85 -10.14 14.78 -6.89
CA PHE A 85 -8.83 14.86 -7.55
C PHE A 85 -8.94 15.34 -9.00
N ASN A 86 -10.00 14.98 -9.73
CA ASN A 86 -10.23 15.54 -11.06
C ASN A 86 -10.47 17.05 -10.98
N ASP A 87 -11.23 17.49 -9.98
CA ASP A 87 -11.49 18.92 -9.78
C ASP A 87 -10.20 19.71 -9.50
N MET A 88 -9.30 19.16 -8.67
CA MET A 88 -8.02 19.79 -8.34
C MET A 88 -7.02 19.77 -9.51
N PHE A 89 -6.81 18.59 -10.10
CA PHE A 89 -5.68 18.38 -11.02
C PHE A 89 -6.05 18.66 -12.48
N GLU A 90 -7.31 18.47 -12.87
CA GLU A 90 -7.75 18.63 -14.26
C GLU A 90 -8.60 19.89 -14.45
N ASN A 91 -9.50 20.20 -13.50
CA ASN A 91 -10.46 21.31 -13.66
C ASN A 91 -9.99 22.63 -13.03
N ASN A 92 -8.81 22.67 -12.40
CA ASN A 92 -8.23 23.84 -11.75
C ASN A 92 -9.12 24.48 -10.66
N VAL A 93 -9.97 23.69 -10.00
CA VAL A 93 -10.69 24.15 -8.79
C VAL A 93 -9.64 24.37 -7.69
N PRO A 94 -9.69 25.50 -6.95
CA PRO A 94 -8.79 25.70 -5.83
C PRO A 94 -8.88 24.53 -4.84
N ILE A 95 -7.72 24.00 -4.42
CA ILE A 95 -7.63 22.79 -3.57
C ILE A 95 -8.51 22.90 -2.32
N ALA A 96 -8.48 24.06 -1.66
CA ALA A 96 -9.29 24.28 -0.46
C ALA A 96 -10.80 24.17 -0.73
N ASP A 97 -11.25 24.69 -1.88
CA ASP A 97 -12.66 24.67 -2.26
C ASP A 97 -13.11 23.26 -2.64
N ALA A 98 -12.30 22.53 -3.41
CA ALA A 98 -12.57 21.14 -3.76
C ALA A 98 -12.63 20.21 -2.53
N LEU A 99 -11.72 20.40 -1.56
CA LEU A 99 -11.77 19.66 -0.29
C LEU A 99 -12.98 20.04 0.57
N ALA A 100 -13.31 21.33 0.65
CA ALA A 100 -14.46 21.80 1.42
C ALA A 100 -15.77 21.24 0.84
N GLN A 101 -15.90 21.20 -0.48
CA GLN A 101 -17.05 20.59 -1.15
C GLN A 101 -17.11 19.08 -0.90
N ALA A 102 -15.99 18.37 -1.07
CA ALA A 102 -15.94 16.93 -0.80
C ALA A 102 -16.31 16.59 0.66
N GLN A 103 -15.84 17.39 1.63
CA GLN A 103 -16.21 17.24 3.03
C GLN A 103 -17.72 17.41 3.23
N ALA A 104 -18.31 18.47 2.68
CA ALA A 104 -19.74 18.74 2.81
C ALA A 104 -20.58 17.61 2.18
N ASP A 105 -20.18 17.11 1.02
CA ASP A 105 -20.88 16.02 0.33
C ASP A 105 -20.80 14.70 1.13
N LEU A 106 -19.63 14.38 1.69
CA LEU A 106 -19.41 13.20 2.51
C LEU A 106 -20.16 13.25 3.85
N GLU A 107 -20.23 14.42 4.49
CA GLU A 107 -21.04 14.62 5.69
C GLU A 107 -22.53 14.36 5.40
N ASN A 108 -23.03 14.84 4.26
CA ASN A 108 -24.41 14.59 3.83
C ASN A 108 -24.66 13.10 3.49
N GLU A 109 -23.69 12.41 2.88
CA GLU A 109 -23.81 10.99 2.52
C GLU A 109 -23.77 10.06 3.74
N LEU A 110 -22.87 10.34 4.68
CA LEU A 110 -22.57 9.44 5.79
C LEU A 110 -23.47 9.63 7.02
N GLY A 111 -24.11 10.80 7.15
CA GLY A 111 -25.05 11.12 8.24
C GLY A 111 -24.38 11.73 9.46
#